data_AF-A0A2N6K4E1-F1
#
_entry.id   AF-A0A2N6K4E1-F1
#
_cell.length_a   1.000
_cell.length_b   1.000
_cell.length_c   1.000
_cell.angle_alpha   90.00
_cell.angle_beta   90.00
_cell.angle_gamma   90.00
#
_symmetry.space_group_name_H-M   'P 1'
#
loop_
_entity.id
_entity.type
_entity.pdbx_description
1 polymer ?
#
loop_
_entity_poly.entity_id
_entity_poly.type
_entity_poly.pdbx_seq_one_letter_code
_entity_poly.pdbx_strand_id
1 'polypeptide(L)' 'MRHLHQGLGLWQGQYQNIEQLWLRWYDATGNWVLTPTEKEQQRTQRLIAQLRRREAACR' A
#
# COMPACT_ATOMS: atom_id res chain seq x y z
N MET A 1 4.36 14.83 21.89
CA MET A 1 3.31 13.79 22.02
C MET A 1 3.05 13.23 20.63
N ARG A 2 3.25 11.92 20.41
CA ARG A 2 3.03 11.29 19.08
C ARG A 2 1.55 10.91 18.98
N HIS A 3 0.76 11.74 18.29
CA HIS A 3 -0.63 11.41 17.97
C HIS A 3 -0.63 10.32 16.88
N LEU A 4 -0.83 9.06 17.28
CA LEU A 4 -1.17 7.98 16.34
C LEU A 4 -2.62 8.22 15.88
N HIS A 5 -2.80 9.06 14.87
CA HIS A 5 -4.07 9.21 14.16
C HIS A 5 -4.35 7.98 13.25
N GLN A 6 -4.13 6.77 13.76
CA GLN A 6 -4.36 5.54 13.00
C GLN A 6 -5.56 4.82 13.62
N GLY A 7 -6.64 4.73 12.86
CA GLY A 7 -7.82 3.97 13.24
C GLY A 7 -7.65 2.50 12.86
N LEU A 8 -8.31 1.62 13.60
CA LEU A 8 -8.45 0.21 13.26
C LEU A 8 -9.79 0.01 12.55
N GLY A 9 -9.75 -0.69 11.42
CA GLY A 9 -10.94 -1.04 10.64
C GLY A 9 -10.94 -2.53 10.29
N LEU A 10 -12.12 -3.06 10.01
CA LEU A 10 -12.25 -4.40 9.46
C LEU A 10 -12.12 -4.35 7.94
N TRP A 11 -11.21 -5.16 7.41
CA TRP A 11 -10.96 -5.33 6.00
C TRP A 11 -11.22 -6.79 5.63
N GLN A 12 -12.14 -7.01 4.69
CA GLN A 12 -12.40 -8.35 4.16
C GLN A 12 -11.46 -8.60 2.98
N GLY A 13 -10.67 -9.67 3.07
CA GLY A 13 -9.79 -10.05 1.98
C GLY A 13 -8.84 -11.19 2.34
N GLN A 14 -7.90 -11.46 1.45
CA GLN A 14 -6.91 -12.49 1.62
C GLN A 14 -5.62 -11.91 2.21
N TYR A 15 -5.21 -12.39 3.38
CA TYR A 15 -3.91 -12.08 3.97
C TYR A 15 -3.18 -13.38 4.29
N GLN A 16 -1.94 -13.50 3.82
CA GLN A 16 -1.12 -14.72 3.97
C GLN A 16 -1.85 -16.01 3.54
N ASN A 17 -2.51 -15.98 2.38
CA ASN A 17 -3.31 -17.08 1.82
C ASN A 17 -4.58 -17.46 2.61
N ILE A 18 -4.95 -16.69 3.62
CA ILE A 18 -6.17 -16.92 4.40
C ILE A 18 -7.19 -15.82 4.06
N GLU A 19 -8.31 -16.22 3.46
CA GLU A 19 -9.45 -15.33 3.21
C GLU A 19 -10.31 -15.22 4.46
N GLN A 20 -10.32 -14.04 5.08
CA GLN A 20 -11.14 -13.78 6.27
C GLN A 20 -11.35 -12.27 6.45
N LEU A 21 -12.09 -11.93 7.51
CA LEU A 21 -12.19 -10.58 8.04
C LEU A 21 -10.94 -10.28 8.88
N TRP A 22 -10.14 -9.33 8.44
CA TRP A 22 -8.90 -8.94 9.10
C TRP A 22 -9.04 -7.56 9.75
N LEU A 23 -8.38 -7.38 10.89
CA LEU A 23 -8.17 -6.05 11.47
C LEU A 23 -6.99 -5.40 10.75
N ARG A 24 -7.24 -4.29 10.06
CA ARG A 24 -6.23 -3.53 9.34
C ARG A 24 -6.20 -2.09 9.85
N TRP A 25 -5.01 -1.51 9.87
CA TRP A 25 -4.82 -0.11 10.22
C TRP A 25 -5.07 0.76 8.99
N TYR A 26 -5.77 1.88 9.18
CA TYR A 26 -5.84 2.95 8.19
C TYR A 26 -5.24 4.22 8.78
N ASP A 27 -4.67 5.04 7.90
CA ASP A 27 -4.10 6.33 8.29
C ASP A 27 -5.18 7.37 8.59
N ALA A 28 -4.77 8.56 9.05
CA ALA A 28 -5.68 9.65 9.38
C ALA A 28 -6.55 10.13 8.20
N THR A 29 -6.16 9.75 6.97
CA THR A 29 -6.86 10.10 5.72
C THR A 29 -7.81 9.00 5.25
N GLY A 30 -7.92 7.89 6.00
CA GLY A 30 -8.77 6.75 5.65
C GLY A 30 -8.12 5.77 4.66
N ASN A 31 -6.84 5.93 4.35
CA ASN A 31 -6.13 5.01 3.47
C ASN A 31 -5.58 3.83 4.26
N TRP A 32 -5.79 2.63 3.74
CA TRP A 32 -5.23 1.41 4.34
C TRP A 32 -3.72 1.45 4.36
N VAL A 33 -3.12 1.16 5.51
CA VAL A 33 -1.69 1.01 5.64
C VAL A 33 -1.26 -0.20 4.80
N LEU A 34 -0.38 0.05 3.83
CA LEU A 34 0.16 -0.99 2.97
C LEU A 34 1.02 -1.95 3.80
N THR A 35 0.86 -3.24 3.51
CA THR A 35 1.77 -4.29 3.99
C THR A 35 3.18 -4.07 3.45
N PRO A 36 4.23 -4.59 4.09
CA PRO A 36 5.60 -4.50 3.58
C PRO A 36 5.72 -4.99 2.13
N THR A 37 5.03 -6.08 1.80
CA THR A 37 4.97 -6.65 0.44
C THR A 37 4.33 -5.70 -0.56
N GLU A 38 3.17 -5.12 -0.25
CA GLU A 38 2.52 -4.12 -1.11
C GLU A 38 3.40 -2.88 -1.29
N LYS A 39 4.11 -2.46 -0.24
CA LYS A 39 5.02 -1.31 -0.28
C LYS A 39 6.22 -1.58 -1.19
N GLU A 40 6.74 -2.80 -1.18
CA GLU A 40 7.81 -3.23 -2.09
C GLU A 40 7.34 -3.30 -3.54
N GLN A 41 6.17 -3.90 -3.79
CA GLN A 41 5.55 -3.90 -5.12
C GLN A 41 5.33 -2.48 -5.64
N GLN A 42 4.85 -1.56 -4.80
CA GLN A 42 4.62 -0.17 -5.19
C GLN A 42 5.93 0.55 -5.52
N ARG A 43 7.03 0.26 -4.81
CA ARG A 43 8.37 0.78 -5.16
C ARG A 43 8.82 0.29 -6.53
N THR A 44 8.69 -1.00 -6.78
CA THR A 44 9.02 -1.61 -8.08
C THR A 44 8.19 -1.00 -9.20
N GLN A 45 6.87 -0.88 -9.01
CA GLN A 45 5.98 -0.25 -9.98
C GLN A 45 6.34 1.22 -10.25
N ARG A 46 6.71 2.00 -9.23
CA ARG A 46 7.16 3.39 -9.40
C ARG A 46 8.45 3.46 -10.21
N LEU A 47 9.39 2.55 -9.96
CA LEU A 47 10.65 2.48 -10.71
C LEU A 47 10.38 2.17 -12.20
N ILE A 48 9.54 1.17 -12.46
CA ILE A 48 9.13 0.79 -13.83
C ILE A 48 8.42 1.97 -14.51
N ALA A 49 7.51 2.66 -13.82
CA ALA A 49 6.81 3.81 -14.37
C ALA A 49 7.78 4.98 -14.70
N GLN A 50 8.80 5.21 -13.87
CA GLN A 50 9.84 6.20 -14.16
C GLN A 50 10.67 5.82 -15.38
N LEU A 51 11.10 4.56 -15.49
CA LEU A 51 11.84 4.07 -16.66
C LEU A 51 11.02 4.26 -17.93
N ARG A 52 9.76 3.83 -17.93
CA ARG A 52 8.85 4.00 -19.07
C ARG A 52 8.66 5.46 -19.46
N ARG A 53 8.50 6.36 -18.49
CA ARG A 53 8.41 7.81 -18.76
C ARG A 53 9.68 8.35 -19.38
N ARG A 54 10.83 7.89 -18.91
CA ARG A 54 12.14 8.32 -19.41
C ARG A 54 12.42 7.79 -20.83
N GLU A 55 12.05 6.54 -21.11
CA GLU A 55 12.11 5.95 -22.45
C GLU A 55 11.16 6.67 -23.42
N ALA A 56 9.93 6.95 -22.99
CA ALA A 56 8.96 7.70 -23.79
C ALA A 56 9.36 9.16 -24.03
N ALA A 57 10.11 9.78 -23.12
CA ALA A 57 10.61 11.14 -23.30
C ALA A 57 11.86 11.22 -24.21
N CYS A 58 12.58 10.11 -24.37
CA CYS A 58 13.72 10.00 -25.31
C CYS A 58 13.31 9.51 -26.70
N ARG A 59 12.04 9.15 -26.91
CA ARG A 59 11.49 8.72 -28.19
C ARG A 59 10.75 9.87 -28.87
#